data_AF-A0A7K4F9H7-F1
#
_entry.id   AF-A0A7K4F9H7-F1
#
_cell.length_a   1.000
_cell.length_b   1.000
_cell.length_c   1.000
_cell.angle_alpha   90.00
_cell.angle_beta   90.00
_cell.angle_gamma   90.00
#
_symmetry.space_group_name_H-M   'P 1'
#
loop_
_entity.id
_entity.type
_entity.pdbx_description
1 polymer ?
#
loop_
_entity_poly.entity_id
_entity_poly.type
_entity_poly.pdbx_seq_one_letter_code
_entity_poly.pdbx_strand_id
1 'polypeptide(L)'
;FNRVAETTREYFIDIYPVKGLIISGPGPTKEDFINGNYLEYRLQNMIINTIDASYSGAEGIREAFAKSSEILGDFRMVEEKKFVEDLFREINSHSGKGSYGLQEVINYLKNNVVQTLLITDNTNLNRVEGKCKRCQHLQEAIVERQQVIPKKTEFSSNPCPSCKAMEVEVNEQDIVDYLELLAAKTGTQLEVISGSAEHGNMLASLGKIGAILRYNPGHSK
;
A
#
# COMPACT_ATOMS: atom_id res chain seq x y z
N PHE A 1 16.29 -1.99 -32.48
CA PHE A 1 14.97 -2.01 -31.82
C PHE A 1 14.51 -3.41 -31.43
N ASN A 2 14.41 -4.37 -32.36
CA ASN A 2 13.96 -5.76 -32.06
C ASN A 2 14.64 -6.40 -30.84
N ARG A 3 15.98 -6.36 -30.78
CA ARG A 3 16.73 -6.90 -29.62
C ARG A 3 16.32 -6.27 -28.30
N VAL A 4 16.14 -4.94 -28.27
CA VAL A 4 15.73 -4.23 -27.05
C VAL A 4 14.32 -4.65 -26.67
N ALA A 5 13.38 -4.66 -27.61
CA ALA A 5 12.00 -5.06 -27.35
C ALA A 5 11.88 -6.51 -26.85
N GLU A 6 12.67 -7.43 -27.40
CA GLU A 6 12.71 -8.83 -26.95
C GLU A 6 13.24 -8.94 -25.51
N THR A 7 14.34 -8.25 -25.19
CA THR A 7 14.86 -8.18 -23.83
C THR A 7 13.86 -7.53 -22.87
N THR A 8 13.18 -6.46 -23.29
CA THR A 8 12.16 -5.81 -22.46
C THR A 8 10.99 -6.76 -22.19
N ARG A 9 10.55 -7.54 -23.19
CA ARG A 9 9.49 -8.54 -23.00
C ARG A 9 9.91 -9.60 -21.98
N GLU A 10 11.06 -10.23 -22.18
CA GLU A 10 11.59 -11.28 -21.29
C GLU A 10 11.69 -10.76 -19.85
N TYR A 11 12.31 -9.60 -19.65
CA TYR A 11 12.55 -9.10 -18.30
C TYR A 11 11.31 -8.48 -17.66
N PHE A 12 10.51 -7.68 -18.38
CA PHE A 12 9.43 -6.89 -17.76
C PHE A 12 8.06 -7.55 -17.78
N ILE A 13 7.92 -8.68 -18.48
CA ILE A 13 6.70 -9.48 -18.45
C ILE A 13 6.93 -10.78 -17.69
N ASP A 14 8.02 -11.49 -18.00
CA ASP A 14 8.18 -12.88 -17.54
C ASP A 14 8.97 -12.97 -16.23
N ILE A 15 10.04 -12.19 -16.08
CA ILE A 15 10.95 -12.29 -14.92
C ILE A 15 10.60 -11.28 -13.82
N TYR A 16 10.45 -10.00 -14.17
CA TYR A 16 10.21 -8.88 -13.27
C TYR A 16 9.02 -8.04 -13.78
N PRO A 17 7.77 -8.50 -13.55
CA PRO A 17 6.59 -7.76 -13.95
C PRO A 17 6.60 -6.31 -13.45
N VAL A 18 6.50 -5.34 -14.37
CA VAL A 18 6.48 -3.91 -14.05
C VAL A 18 5.06 -3.35 -14.09
N LYS A 19 4.79 -2.30 -13.30
CA LYS A 19 3.50 -1.57 -13.32
C LYS A 19 3.51 -0.38 -14.30
N GLY A 20 4.68 0.07 -14.72
CA GLY A 20 4.84 1.19 -15.61
C GLY A 20 6.24 1.26 -16.21
N LEU A 21 6.36 1.95 -17.34
CA LEU A 21 7.56 2.04 -18.14
C LEU A 21 7.86 3.50 -18.48
N ILE A 22 9.11 3.91 -18.31
CA ILE A 22 9.61 5.19 -18.82
C ILE A 22 10.60 4.89 -19.94
N ILE A 23 10.41 5.48 -21.10
CA ILE A 23 11.29 5.30 -22.26
C ILE A 23 12.16 6.53 -22.43
N SER A 24 13.48 6.35 -22.41
CA SER A 24 14.42 7.45 -22.64
C SER A 24 15.29 7.20 -23.86
N GLY A 25 15.54 8.26 -24.62
CA GLY A 25 16.42 8.23 -25.77
C GLY A 25 16.62 9.60 -26.41
N PRO A 26 17.64 9.76 -27.26
CA PRO A 26 17.93 11.02 -27.91
C PRO A 26 17.01 11.27 -29.11
N GLY A 27 16.44 12.48 -29.16
CA GLY A 27 15.69 13.00 -30.31
C GLY A 27 14.53 12.09 -30.74
N PRO A 28 14.31 11.90 -32.06
CA PRO A 28 13.16 11.14 -32.57
C PRO A 28 13.32 9.62 -32.37
N THR A 29 14.53 9.13 -32.04
CA THR A 29 14.83 7.68 -31.94
C THR A 29 13.88 6.93 -31.01
N LYS A 30 13.45 7.56 -29.91
CA LYS A 30 12.52 6.98 -28.94
C LYS A 30 11.08 6.93 -29.50
N GLU A 31 10.68 7.92 -30.27
CA GLU A 31 9.37 7.97 -30.93
C GLU A 31 9.29 6.92 -32.03
N ASP A 32 10.35 6.77 -32.82
CA ASP A 32 10.47 5.71 -33.84
C ASP A 32 10.40 4.31 -33.21
N PHE A 33 10.98 4.13 -32.03
CA PHE A 33 10.89 2.86 -31.29
C PHE A 33 9.45 2.57 -30.81
N ILE A 34 8.75 3.57 -30.29
CA ILE A 34 7.38 3.43 -29.79
C ILE A 34 6.40 3.23 -30.96
N ASN A 35 6.44 4.11 -31.96
CA ASN A 35 5.53 4.11 -33.10
C ASN A 35 5.80 2.95 -34.07
N GLY A 36 7.01 2.40 -34.06
CA GLY A 36 7.40 1.26 -34.89
C GLY A 36 6.81 -0.08 -34.47
N ASN A 37 5.95 -0.11 -33.43
CA ASN A 37 5.30 -1.32 -32.90
C ASN A 37 6.28 -2.45 -32.54
N TYR A 38 7.51 -2.10 -32.16
CA TYR A 38 8.52 -3.05 -31.70
C TYR A 38 8.19 -3.59 -30.32
N LEU A 39 7.74 -2.70 -29.43
CA LEU A 39 7.42 -3.03 -28.05
C LEU A 39 6.11 -3.83 -27.99
N GLU A 40 6.06 -4.85 -27.13
CA GLU A 40 4.85 -5.65 -26.94
C GLU A 40 3.69 -4.79 -26.39
N TYR A 41 2.47 -5.08 -26.82
CA TYR A 41 1.30 -4.19 -26.62
C TYR A 41 0.97 -3.90 -25.14
N ARG A 42 1.18 -4.85 -24.22
CA ARG A 42 0.97 -4.64 -22.78
C ARG A 42 1.99 -3.65 -22.24
N LEU A 43 3.24 -3.77 -22.67
CA LEU A 43 4.30 -2.84 -22.29
C LEU A 43 4.10 -1.44 -22.91
N GLN A 44 3.55 -1.36 -24.13
CA GLN A 44 3.16 -0.07 -24.72
C GLN A 44 2.10 0.63 -23.88
N ASN A 45 1.08 -0.09 -23.42
CA ASN A 45 0.03 0.45 -22.56
C ASN A 45 0.52 0.83 -21.15
N MET A 46 1.72 0.40 -20.77
CA MET A 46 2.36 0.73 -19.50
C MET A 46 3.30 1.95 -19.59
N ILE A 47 3.47 2.56 -20.77
CA ILE A 47 4.33 3.74 -20.90
C ILE A 47 3.73 4.90 -20.10
N ILE A 48 4.41 5.28 -19.02
CA ILE A 48 4.06 6.42 -18.17
C ILE A 48 4.45 7.71 -18.88
N ASN A 49 5.69 7.78 -19.38
CA ASN A 49 6.23 8.96 -20.05
C ASN A 49 7.47 8.64 -20.89
N THR A 50 7.88 9.60 -21.70
CA THR A 50 9.14 9.57 -22.46
C THR A 50 10.07 10.69 -22.03
N ILE A 51 11.37 10.40 -21.95
CA ILE A 51 12.39 11.38 -21.55
C ILE A 51 13.41 11.56 -22.65
N ASP A 52 13.56 12.80 -23.11
CA ASP A 52 14.69 13.21 -23.92
C ASP A 52 15.98 13.17 -23.10
N ALA A 53 16.87 12.26 -23.49
CA ALA A 53 18.23 12.19 -22.95
C ALA A 53 19.20 12.75 -23.98
N SER A 54 20.16 13.53 -23.51
CA SER A 54 21.21 14.12 -24.34
C SER A 54 22.31 13.10 -24.68
N TYR A 55 22.41 12.04 -23.88
CA TYR A 55 23.42 10.99 -23.99
C TYR A 55 22.79 9.60 -23.99
N SER A 56 23.49 8.63 -24.56
CA SER A 56 23.16 7.20 -24.48
C SER A 56 24.12 6.46 -23.54
N GLY A 57 23.79 5.22 -23.19
CA GLY A 57 24.59 4.43 -22.23
C GLY A 57 24.39 4.89 -20.78
N ALA A 58 25.42 4.73 -19.95
CA ALA A 58 25.32 4.94 -18.51
C ALA A 58 24.94 6.38 -18.12
N GLU A 59 25.46 7.38 -18.84
CA GLU A 59 25.14 8.79 -18.56
C GLU A 59 23.69 9.13 -18.93
N GLY A 60 23.19 8.58 -20.04
CA GLY A 60 21.77 8.70 -20.41
C GLY A 60 20.83 8.09 -19.38
N ILE A 61 21.22 6.96 -18.78
CA ILE A 61 20.45 6.33 -17.68
C ILE A 61 20.40 7.24 -16.46
N ARG A 62 21.52 7.87 -16.07
CA ARG A 62 21.54 8.81 -14.93
C ARG A 62 20.67 10.04 -15.18
N GLU A 63 20.74 10.61 -16.38
CA GLU A 63 19.90 11.75 -16.77
C GLU A 63 18.41 11.37 -16.73
N ALA A 64 18.06 10.22 -17.33
CA ALA A 64 16.70 9.71 -17.33
C ALA A 64 16.19 9.46 -15.91
N PHE A 65 17.02 8.87 -15.05
CA PHE A 65 16.66 8.60 -13.65
C PHE A 65 16.39 9.89 -12.87
N ALA A 66 17.23 10.91 -13.03
CA ALA A 66 17.03 12.21 -12.38
C ALA A 66 15.71 12.86 -12.80
N LYS A 67 15.40 12.86 -14.10
CA LYS A 67 14.14 13.40 -14.65
C LYS A 67 12.92 12.54 -14.31
N SER A 68 13.09 11.23 -14.11
CA SER A 68 11.98 10.30 -13.79
C SER A 68 11.41 10.51 -12.39
N SER A 69 12.17 11.08 -11.46
CA SER A 69 11.75 11.19 -10.06
C SER A 69 10.45 11.98 -9.88
N GLU A 70 10.30 13.11 -10.60
CA GLU A 70 9.08 13.92 -10.60
C GLU A 70 7.91 13.16 -11.24
N ILE A 71 8.16 12.56 -12.41
CA ILE A 71 7.15 11.79 -13.17
C ILE A 71 6.60 10.62 -12.34
N LEU A 72 7.48 9.89 -11.63
CA LEU A 72 7.08 8.76 -10.79
C LEU A 72 6.30 9.24 -9.56
N GLY A 73 6.65 10.40 -9.00
CA GLY A 73 5.88 11.04 -7.93
C GLY A 73 4.44 11.35 -8.37
N ASP A 74 4.29 12.00 -9.52
CA ASP A 74 2.97 12.32 -10.09
C ASP A 74 2.17 11.05 -10.41
N PHE A 75 2.82 10.04 -10.98
CA PHE A 75 2.19 8.76 -11.26
C PHE A 75 1.65 8.09 -9.99
N ARG A 76 2.43 8.09 -8.89
CA ARG A 76 1.97 7.56 -7.61
C ARG A 76 0.78 8.35 -7.08
N MET A 77 0.77 9.68 -7.20
CA MET A 77 -0.38 10.49 -6.79
C MET A 77 -1.65 10.17 -7.57
N VAL A 78 -1.54 9.86 -8.88
CA VAL A 78 -2.67 9.41 -9.70
C VAL A 78 -3.18 8.03 -9.26
N GLU A 79 -2.29 7.09 -8.91
CA GLU A 79 -2.69 5.79 -8.36
C GLU A 79 -3.43 5.95 -7.03
N GLU A 80 -2.85 6.71 -6.09
CA GLU A 80 -3.44 6.99 -4.77
C GLU A 80 -4.82 7.63 -4.89
N LYS A 81 -4.95 8.63 -5.78
CA LYS A 81 -6.23 9.24 -6.13
C LYS A 81 -7.29 8.21 -6.49
N LYS A 82 -6.96 7.31 -7.42
CA LYS A 82 -7.88 6.30 -7.92
C LYS A 82 -8.34 5.36 -6.82
N PHE A 83 -7.43 4.89 -5.97
CA PHE A 83 -7.78 4.03 -4.83
C PHE A 83 -8.74 4.70 -3.86
N VAL A 84 -8.48 5.96 -3.51
CA VAL A 84 -9.35 6.72 -2.61
C VAL A 84 -10.72 6.99 -3.26
N GLU A 85 -10.77 7.38 -4.53
CA GLU A 85 -12.02 7.59 -5.26
C GLU A 85 -12.87 6.32 -5.33
N ASP A 86 -12.25 5.16 -5.59
CA ASP A 86 -12.95 3.88 -5.63
C ASP A 86 -13.48 3.47 -4.24
N LEU A 87 -12.74 3.72 -3.15
CA LEU A 87 -13.24 3.53 -1.80
C LEU A 87 -14.48 4.41 -1.53
N PHE A 88 -14.40 5.71 -1.83
CA PHE A 88 -15.51 6.63 -1.63
C PHE A 88 -16.74 6.26 -2.48
N ARG A 89 -16.52 5.75 -3.70
CA ARG A 89 -17.58 5.22 -4.56
C ARG A 89 -18.29 4.06 -3.86
N GLU A 90 -17.55 3.09 -3.33
CA GLU A 90 -18.12 1.92 -2.65
C GLU A 90 -18.86 2.29 -1.35
N ILE A 91 -18.34 3.26 -0.58
CA ILE A 91 -19.00 3.78 0.63
C ILE A 91 -20.32 4.48 0.30
N ASN A 92 -20.31 5.35 -0.73
CA ASN A 92 -21.50 6.14 -1.09
C ASN A 92 -22.52 5.34 -1.91
N SER A 93 -22.09 4.24 -2.53
CA SER A 93 -23.00 3.34 -3.21
C SER A 93 -23.81 2.49 -2.22
N HIS A 94 -24.95 1.98 -2.66
CA HIS A 94 -25.69 0.96 -1.90
C HIS A 94 -25.07 -0.44 -2.02
N SER A 95 -23.80 -0.57 -2.42
CA SER A 95 -23.13 -1.88 -2.56
C SER A 95 -22.88 -2.55 -1.22
N GLY A 96 -22.65 -1.76 -0.16
CA GLY A 96 -22.21 -2.24 1.16
C GLY A 96 -20.81 -2.88 1.15
N LYS A 97 -19.98 -2.53 0.16
CA LYS A 97 -18.59 -3.01 0.07
C LYS A 97 -17.56 -1.98 0.54
N GLY A 98 -17.96 -0.75 0.83
CA GLY A 98 -17.08 0.23 1.48
C GLY A 98 -17.17 0.12 3.00
N SER A 99 -16.04 0.05 3.70
CA SER A 99 -15.95 0.12 5.16
C SER A 99 -14.84 1.08 5.57
N TYR A 100 -15.01 1.73 6.72
CA TYR A 100 -14.03 2.67 7.25
C TYR A 100 -14.02 2.62 8.77
N GLY A 101 -12.96 3.16 9.36
CA GLY A 101 -12.75 3.10 10.81
C GLY A 101 -11.97 1.86 11.23
N LEU A 102 -11.01 2.09 12.13
CA LEU A 102 -9.97 1.13 12.47
C LEU A 102 -10.50 -0.22 12.97
N GLN A 103 -11.44 -0.21 13.92
CA GLN A 103 -11.95 -1.45 14.52
C GLN A 103 -12.72 -2.31 13.52
N GLU A 104 -13.59 -1.69 12.73
CA GLU A 104 -14.41 -2.39 11.73
C GLU A 104 -13.52 -2.98 10.63
N VAL A 105 -12.62 -2.16 10.08
CA VAL A 105 -11.70 -2.58 9.03
C VAL A 105 -10.79 -3.72 9.48
N ILE A 106 -10.22 -3.65 10.69
CA ILE A 106 -9.39 -4.74 11.23
C ILE A 106 -10.21 -6.02 11.41
N ASN A 107 -11.47 -5.91 11.84
CA ASN A 107 -12.34 -7.07 11.96
C ASN A 107 -12.61 -7.71 10.59
N TYR A 108 -12.96 -6.93 9.58
CA TYR A 108 -13.15 -7.46 8.22
C TYR A 108 -11.85 -8.03 7.63
N LEU A 109 -10.71 -7.41 7.92
CA LEU A 109 -9.40 -7.90 7.49
C LEU A 109 -9.13 -9.28 8.10
N LYS A 110 -9.25 -9.42 9.43
CA LYS A 110 -9.06 -10.69 10.15
C LYS A 110 -10.02 -11.80 9.66
N ASN A 111 -11.21 -11.44 9.22
CA ASN A 111 -12.21 -12.37 8.67
C ASN A 111 -12.08 -12.60 7.15
N ASN A 112 -10.99 -12.15 6.53
CA ASN A 112 -10.72 -12.38 5.12
C ASN A 112 -11.80 -11.79 4.18
N VAL A 113 -12.41 -10.67 4.57
CA VAL A 113 -13.47 -10.00 3.80
C VAL A 113 -12.91 -8.85 2.96
N VAL A 114 -11.77 -8.27 3.34
CA VAL A 114 -11.17 -7.11 2.67
C VAL A 114 -10.45 -7.51 1.40
N GLN A 115 -10.80 -6.86 0.29
CA GLN A 115 -10.09 -6.96 -0.99
C GLN A 115 -8.88 -6.00 -1.00
N THR A 116 -9.15 -4.72 -0.74
CA THR A 116 -8.16 -3.65 -0.76
C THR A 116 -8.27 -2.84 0.53
N LEU A 117 -7.15 -2.64 1.20
CA LEU A 117 -7.02 -1.89 2.44
C LEU A 117 -6.23 -0.62 2.17
N LEU A 118 -6.79 0.52 2.52
CA LEU A 118 -6.15 1.84 2.41
C LEU A 118 -5.83 2.37 3.80
N ILE A 119 -4.61 2.86 3.99
CA ILE A 119 -4.19 3.53 5.23
C ILE A 119 -3.28 4.71 4.91
N THR A 120 -3.37 5.80 5.67
CA THR A 120 -2.40 6.90 5.52
C THR A 120 -1.09 6.62 6.25
N ASP A 121 0.02 7.07 5.68
CA ASP A 121 1.36 6.99 6.29
C ASP A 121 1.48 7.78 7.61
N ASN A 122 0.67 8.83 7.77
CA ASN A 122 0.69 9.73 8.92
C ASN A 122 -0.32 9.36 10.03
N THR A 123 -0.68 8.09 10.16
CA THR A 123 -1.61 7.63 11.21
C THR A 123 -1.06 7.83 12.61
N ASN A 124 0.25 7.71 12.82
CA ASN A 124 0.92 7.78 14.12
C ASN A 124 0.36 6.77 15.15
N LEU A 125 -0.22 5.67 14.67
CA LEU A 125 -0.78 4.60 15.51
C LEU A 125 0.21 3.45 15.63
N ASN A 126 0.24 2.82 16.79
CA ASN A 126 1.09 1.67 17.08
C ASN A 126 0.27 0.60 17.77
N ARG A 127 0.50 -0.66 17.40
CA ARG A 127 -0.02 -1.83 18.10
C ARG A 127 0.91 -2.17 19.25
N VAL A 128 0.38 -2.18 20.47
CA VAL A 128 1.03 -2.72 21.65
C VAL A 128 0.41 -4.09 21.94
N GLU A 129 1.25 -5.12 21.98
CA GLU A 129 0.85 -6.50 22.27
C GLU A 129 1.50 -6.95 23.58
N GLY A 130 0.67 -7.49 24.49
CA GLY A 130 1.13 -8.19 25.68
C GLY A 130 0.86 -9.68 25.55
N LYS A 131 1.91 -10.50 25.62
CA LYS A 131 1.83 -11.96 25.59
C LYS A 131 2.23 -12.54 26.94
N CYS A 132 1.29 -13.20 27.62
CA CYS A 132 1.60 -13.86 28.89
C CYS A 132 2.49 -15.07 28.68
N LYS A 133 3.64 -15.14 29.36
CA LYS A 133 4.56 -16.29 29.24
C LYS A 133 3.99 -17.58 29.82
N ARG A 134 3.13 -17.46 30.84
CA ARG A 134 2.52 -18.60 31.54
C ARG A 134 1.38 -19.26 30.78
N CYS A 135 0.37 -18.50 30.37
CA CYS A 135 -0.84 -19.05 29.73
C CYS A 135 -0.96 -18.72 28.24
N GLN A 136 0.01 -18.01 27.66
CA GLN A 136 0.02 -17.60 26.25
C GLN A 136 -1.15 -16.69 25.84
N HIS A 137 -1.89 -16.14 26.81
CA HIS A 137 -2.95 -15.16 26.53
C HIS A 137 -2.36 -13.91 25.89
N LEU A 138 -2.99 -13.47 24.79
CA LEU A 138 -2.64 -12.28 24.03
C LEU A 138 -3.63 -11.16 24.35
N GLN A 139 -3.12 -10.01 24.76
CA GLN A 139 -3.87 -8.77 24.84
C GLN A 139 -3.24 -7.76 23.89
N GLU A 140 -4.06 -7.03 23.14
CA GLU A 140 -3.59 -6.04 22.18
C GLU A 140 -4.34 -4.73 22.35
N ALA A 141 -3.65 -3.62 22.12
CA ALA A 141 -4.24 -2.30 22.05
C ALA A 141 -3.56 -1.51 20.93
N ILE A 142 -4.35 -0.80 20.13
CA ILE A 142 -3.82 0.16 19.16
C ILE A 142 -3.95 1.54 19.78
N VAL A 143 -2.84 2.25 19.88
CA VAL A 143 -2.75 3.54 20.56
C VAL A 143 -1.92 4.52 19.74
N GLU A 144 -2.11 5.81 19.97
CA GLU A 144 -1.23 6.82 19.40
C GLU A 144 0.20 6.70 19.95
N ARG A 145 1.18 7.15 19.16
CA ARG A 145 2.61 7.08 19.49
C ARG A 145 2.94 7.58 20.90
N GLN A 146 2.30 8.66 21.36
CA GLN A 146 2.52 9.24 22.69
C GLN A 146 2.04 8.33 23.84
N GLN A 147 1.06 7.46 23.57
CA GLN A 147 0.45 6.56 24.54
C GLN A 147 1.11 5.17 24.59
N VAL A 148 2.08 4.90 23.71
CA VAL A 148 2.79 3.61 23.66
C VAL A 148 3.51 3.31 24.97
N ILE A 149 4.30 4.25 25.50
CA ILE A 149 5.08 4.04 26.73
C ILE A 149 4.15 3.80 27.94
N PRO A 150 3.10 4.63 28.18
CA PRO A 150 2.10 4.33 29.19
C PRO A 150 1.47 2.94 29.01
N LYS A 151 1.07 2.58 27.78
CA LYS A 151 0.40 1.31 27.51
C LYS A 151 1.31 0.09 27.71
N LYS A 152 2.59 0.22 27.36
CA LYS A 152 3.60 -0.82 27.63
C LYS A 152 3.78 -1.05 29.13
N THR A 153 3.86 0.05 29.88
CA THR A 153 4.00 0.00 31.34
C THR A 153 2.78 -0.66 31.95
N GLU A 154 1.58 -0.27 31.53
CA GLU A 154 0.30 -0.87 31.96
C GLU A 154 0.29 -2.39 31.73
N PHE A 155 0.70 -2.86 30.54
CA PHE A 155 0.73 -4.29 30.23
C PHE A 155 1.80 -5.07 30.99
N SER A 156 2.91 -4.44 31.35
CA SER A 156 3.97 -5.07 32.14
C SER A 156 3.70 -5.03 33.65
N SER A 157 2.96 -4.03 34.14
CA SER A 157 2.68 -3.85 35.57
C SER A 157 1.41 -4.54 36.02
N ASN A 158 0.45 -4.74 35.11
CA ASN A 158 -0.81 -5.39 35.42
C ASN A 158 -0.69 -6.91 35.25
N PRO A 159 -1.27 -7.69 36.19
CA PRO A 159 -1.28 -9.14 36.06
C PRO A 159 -2.12 -9.55 34.84
N CYS A 160 -1.70 -10.62 34.18
CA CYS A 160 -2.41 -11.17 33.03
C CYS A 160 -3.91 -11.35 33.33
N PRO A 161 -4.82 -10.83 32.47
CA PRO A 161 -6.26 -10.89 32.74
C PRO A 161 -6.82 -12.32 32.80
N SER A 162 -6.14 -13.29 32.17
CA SER A 162 -6.54 -14.69 32.14
C SER A 162 -6.03 -15.50 33.34
N CYS A 163 -4.74 -15.42 33.68
CA CYS A 163 -4.13 -16.29 34.70
C CYS A 163 -3.51 -15.54 35.90
N LYS A 164 -3.62 -14.21 35.92
CA LYS A 164 -3.08 -13.30 36.94
C LYS A 164 -1.56 -13.36 37.14
N ALA A 165 -0.81 -13.98 36.24
CA ALA A 165 0.65 -13.98 36.29
C ALA A 165 1.22 -12.61 35.90
N MET A 166 2.34 -12.23 36.51
CA MET A 166 3.03 -10.96 36.22
C MET A 166 3.97 -11.04 35.01
N GLU A 167 4.28 -12.24 34.54
CA GLU A 167 5.19 -12.44 33.41
C GLU A 167 4.45 -12.21 32.07
N VAL A 168 4.37 -10.95 31.67
CA VAL A 168 3.84 -10.51 30.37
C VAL A 168 4.99 -9.92 29.55
N GLU A 169 5.22 -10.50 28.37
CA GLU A 169 6.14 -9.96 27.38
C GLU A 169 5.41 -8.91 26.55
N VAL A 170 5.95 -7.71 26.46
CA VAL A 170 5.29 -6.59 25.78
C VAL A 170 6.08 -6.15 24.56
N ASN A 171 5.43 -6.18 23.41
CA ASN A 171 5.98 -5.78 22.13
C ASN A 171 5.18 -4.61 21.54
N GLU A 172 5.84 -3.87 20.65
CA GLU A 172 5.26 -2.77 19.90
C GLU A 172 5.54 -2.98 18.43
N GLN A 173 4.58 -2.58 17.61
CA GLN A 173 4.69 -2.63 16.17
C GLN A 173 3.98 -1.42 15.57
N ASP A 174 4.52 -0.84 14.50
CA ASP A 174 3.81 0.18 13.73
C ASP A 174 2.50 -0.39 13.17
N ILE A 175 1.45 0.44 13.08
CA ILE A 175 0.16 -0.03 12.59
C ILE A 175 0.23 -0.49 11.14
N VAL A 176 1.02 0.18 10.30
CA VAL A 176 1.14 -0.13 8.87
C VAL A 176 1.82 -1.49 8.71
N ASP A 177 2.93 -1.71 9.43
CA ASP A 177 3.63 -3.00 9.45
C ASP A 177 2.72 -4.14 9.93
N TYR A 178 1.92 -3.89 10.98
CA TYR A 178 0.98 -4.87 11.49
C TYR A 178 -0.11 -5.22 10.45
N LEU A 179 -0.66 -4.21 9.78
CA LEU A 179 -1.66 -4.41 8.75
C LEU A 179 -1.08 -5.08 7.50
N GLU A 180 0.17 -4.83 7.16
CA GLU A 180 0.88 -5.51 6.07
C GLU A 180 0.99 -7.02 6.34
N LEU A 181 1.38 -7.41 7.56
CA LEU A 181 1.42 -8.81 7.97
C LEU A 181 0.05 -9.48 7.94
N LEU A 182 -1.01 -8.77 8.34
CA LEU A 182 -2.37 -9.30 8.27
C LEU A 182 -2.84 -9.43 6.81
N ALA A 183 -2.61 -8.40 6.00
CA ALA A 183 -3.00 -8.35 4.60
C ALA A 183 -2.32 -9.46 3.79
N ALA A 184 -1.03 -9.72 4.04
CA ALA A 184 -0.30 -10.83 3.43
C ALA A 184 -0.91 -12.20 3.77
N LYS A 185 -1.37 -12.39 5.02
CA LYS A 185 -2.03 -13.64 5.45
C LYS A 185 -3.40 -13.84 4.81
N THR A 186 -4.11 -12.76 4.51
CA THR A 186 -5.49 -12.78 3.97
C THR A 186 -5.52 -12.60 2.45
N GLY A 187 -4.38 -12.40 1.80
CA GLY A 187 -4.34 -12.06 0.37
C GLY A 187 -5.07 -10.74 0.07
N THR A 188 -5.02 -9.80 1.00
CA THR A 188 -5.55 -8.45 0.85
C THR A 188 -4.45 -7.55 0.27
N GLN A 189 -4.81 -6.66 -0.65
CA GLN A 189 -3.89 -5.64 -1.15
C GLN A 189 -3.87 -4.46 -0.17
N LEU A 190 -2.74 -4.20 0.47
CA LEU A 190 -2.52 -2.98 1.28
C LEU A 190 -1.96 -1.87 0.37
N GLU A 191 -2.57 -0.70 0.41
CA GLU A 191 -2.04 0.52 -0.22
C GLU A 191 -1.89 1.62 0.82
N VAL A 192 -0.66 2.13 0.93
CA VAL A 192 -0.33 3.27 1.79
C VAL A 192 -0.50 4.55 0.98
N ILE A 193 -1.30 5.48 1.50
CA ILE A 193 -1.62 6.77 0.89
C ILE A 193 -0.85 7.87 1.60
N SER A 194 -0.27 8.81 0.85
CA SER A 194 0.36 9.99 1.43
C SER A 194 -0.67 10.84 2.14
N GLY A 195 -0.59 10.91 3.47
CA GLY A 195 -1.53 11.69 4.28
C GLY A 195 -1.35 13.20 4.15
N SER A 196 -0.34 13.66 3.42
CA SER A 196 -0.11 15.08 3.11
C SER A 196 -0.80 15.54 1.81
N ALA A 197 -1.19 14.59 0.95
CA ALA A 197 -1.85 14.86 -0.31
C ALA A 197 -3.37 15.11 -0.11
N GLU A 198 -4.02 15.70 -1.12
CA GLU A 198 -5.47 15.97 -1.11
C GLU A 198 -6.29 14.70 -0.82
N HIS A 199 -6.00 13.60 -1.52
CA HIS A 199 -6.69 12.32 -1.33
C HIS A 199 -6.36 11.65 0.01
N GLY A 200 -5.17 11.90 0.56
CA GLY A 200 -4.82 11.53 1.92
C GLY A 200 -5.71 12.25 2.94
N ASN A 201 -5.97 13.54 2.74
CA ASN A 201 -6.90 14.31 3.58
C ASN A 201 -8.34 13.81 3.46
N MET A 202 -8.76 13.37 2.26
CA MET A 202 -10.06 12.71 2.08
C MET A 202 -10.14 11.42 2.91
N LEU A 203 -9.14 10.54 2.83
CA LEU A 203 -9.10 9.32 3.64
C LEU A 203 -9.01 9.64 5.15
N ALA A 204 -8.32 10.71 5.53
CA ALA A 204 -8.26 11.18 6.91
C ALA A 204 -9.64 11.58 7.46
N SER A 205 -10.53 12.11 6.64
CA SER A 205 -11.92 12.42 7.04
C SER A 205 -12.74 11.18 7.43
N LEU A 206 -12.32 9.99 6.96
CA LEU A 206 -12.90 8.69 7.31
C LEU A 206 -12.16 7.99 8.47
N GLY A 207 -11.21 8.67 9.12
CA GLY A 207 -10.40 8.10 10.21
C GLY A 207 -9.09 7.49 9.76
N LYS A 208 -8.54 7.93 8.61
CA LYS A 208 -7.22 7.55 8.06
C LYS A 208 -7.06 6.09 7.61
N ILE A 209 -8.12 5.30 7.68
CA ILE A 209 -8.15 3.90 7.27
C ILE A 209 -9.51 3.58 6.63
N GLY A 210 -9.47 2.83 5.53
CA GLY A 210 -10.66 2.39 4.82
C GLY A 210 -10.41 1.09 4.06
N ALA A 211 -11.47 0.39 3.71
CA ALA A 211 -11.40 -0.89 3.05
C ALA A 211 -12.49 -1.05 2.00
N ILE A 212 -12.09 -1.61 0.87
CA ILE A 212 -12.99 -2.17 -0.14
C ILE A 212 -13.10 -3.66 0.11
N LEU A 213 -14.32 -4.13 0.33
CA LEU A 213 -14.65 -5.51 0.68
C LEU A 213 -14.91 -6.35 -0.59
N ARG A 214 -14.56 -7.64 -0.54
CA ARG A 214 -14.79 -8.60 -1.61
C ARG A 214 -16.29 -8.81 -1.87
N TYR A 215 -17.09 -8.78 -0.81
CA TYR A 215 -18.54 -8.93 -0.82
C TYR A 215 -19.18 -8.09 0.30
N ASN A 216 -20.49 -7.86 0.21
CA ASN A 216 -21.25 -7.17 1.25
C ASN A 216 -21.60 -8.14 2.38
N PRO A 217 -21.03 -8.00 3.59
CA PRO A 217 -21.30 -8.90 4.71
C PRO A 217 -22.75 -8.79 5.24
N GLY A 218 -23.41 -7.65 5.04
CA GLY A 218 -24.79 -7.39 5.44
C GLY A 218 -25.85 -7.94 4.48
N HIS A 219 -25.47 -8.41 3.29
CA HIS A 219 -26.41 -8.94 2.28
C HIS A 219 -26.73 -10.43 2.46
N SER A 220 -26.59 -10.93 3.70
CA SER A 220 -27.01 -12.27 4.12
C SER A 220 -28.35 -12.21 4.86
N LYS A 221 -29.41 -11.83 4.15
CA LYS A 221 -30.82 -12.12 4.48
C LYS A 221 -31.65 -12.25 3.21
#